data_AF-A0A8I1W982-F1
#
_entry.id   AF-A0A8I1W982-F1
#
_cell.length_a   1.000
_cell.length_b   1.000
_cell.length_c   1.000
_cell.angle_alpha   90.00
_cell.angle_beta   90.00
_cell.angle_gamma   90.00
#
_symmetry.space_group_name_H-M   'P 1'
#
loop_
_entity.id
_entity.type
_entity.pdbx_description
1 polymer ?
#
loop_
_entity_poly.entity_id
_entity_poly.type
_entity_poly.pdbx_seq_one_letter_code
_entity_poly.pdbx_strand_id
1 'polypeptide(L)'
;MARTTPIGRYRNIGISADIDAGKTTTTERILFYTGVNHTIGQVDACAATMDWMEQEQARGITITSAATTAFWSGMAKQYESHRVNIIDTPGHVDFT
;
A
#
# COMPACT_ATOMS: atom_id res chain seq x y z
N MET A 1 13.79 -1.64 21.04
CA MET A 1 14.82 -1.29 20.03
C MET A 1 14.84 0.23 19.87
N ALA A 2 16.03 0.85 19.85
CA ALA A 2 16.16 2.28 19.55
C ALA A 2 15.79 2.54 18.07
N ARG A 3 15.14 3.68 17.79
CA ARG A 3 14.75 4.07 16.42
C ARG A 3 16.01 4.34 15.60
N THR A 4 16.17 3.64 14.48
CA THR A 4 17.28 3.84 13.53
C THR A 4 17.01 4.99 12.56
N THR A 5 15.74 5.26 12.25
CA THR A 5 15.31 6.35 11.38
C THR A 5 14.97 7.60 12.20
N PRO A 6 15.44 8.81 11.83
CA PRO A 6 15.02 10.06 12.48
C PRO A 6 13.52 10.29 12.34
N ILE A 7 12.87 10.87 13.36
CA ILE A 7 11.41 11.08 13.35
C ILE A 7 10.93 11.95 12.17
N GLY A 8 11.71 12.95 11.78
CA GLY A 8 11.43 13.81 10.63
C GLY A 8 11.42 13.07 9.28
N ARG A 9 11.92 11.84 9.22
CA ARG A 9 11.91 10.98 8.02
C ARG A 9 10.83 9.90 8.03
N TYR A 10 9.94 9.90 9.03
CA TYR A 10 8.75 9.04 9.01
C TYR A 10 7.64 9.70 8.20
N ARG A 11 6.94 8.91 7.40
CA ARG A 11 5.70 9.28 6.72
C ARG A 11 4.67 8.21 7.04
N ASN A 12 3.63 8.57 7.77
CA ASN A 12 2.49 7.70 8.01
C ASN A 12 1.38 8.20 7.09
N ILE A 13 0.98 7.39 6.12
CA ILE A 13 -0.02 7.76 5.12
C ILE A 13 -1.14 6.72 5.09
N GLY A 14 -2.37 7.20 4.98
CA GLY A 14 -3.55 6.38 4.73
C GLY A 14 -4.04 6.62 3.31
N ILE A 15 -4.36 5.54 2.57
CA ILE A 15 -4.95 5.62 1.24
C ILE A 15 -6.43 5.28 1.39
N SER A 16 -7.28 6.28 1.14
CA SER A 16 -8.74 6.17 1.23
C SER A 16 -9.37 6.93 0.08
N ALA A 17 -10.40 6.33 -0.51
CA ALA A 17 -11.13 6.78 -1.68
C ALA A 17 -12.38 5.89 -1.86
N ASP A 18 -13.27 6.28 -2.77
CA ASP A 18 -14.49 5.52 -3.10
C ASP A 18 -14.17 4.16 -3.75
N ILE A 19 -15.18 3.27 -3.82
CA ILE A 19 -15.11 1.98 -4.51
C ILE A 19 -14.67 2.22 -5.96
N ASP A 20 -13.86 1.30 -6.51
CA ASP A 20 -13.30 1.36 -7.86
C ASP A 20 -12.38 2.56 -8.19
N ALA A 21 -12.01 3.39 -7.21
CA ALA A 21 -11.06 4.49 -7.40
C ALA A 21 -9.58 4.04 -7.45
N GLY A 22 -9.29 2.74 -7.36
CA GLY A 22 -7.93 2.21 -7.48
C GLY A 22 -7.02 2.44 -6.27
N LYS A 23 -7.57 2.47 -5.04
CA LYS A 23 -6.80 2.56 -3.78
C LYS A 23 -5.72 1.47 -3.68
N THR A 24 -6.16 0.22 -3.79
CA THR A 24 -5.33 -0.98 -3.67
C THR A 24 -4.28 -1.03 -4.76
N THR A 25 -4.66 -0.72 -6.00
CA THR A 25 -3.74 -0.59 -7.13
C THR A 25 -2.68 0.48 -6.88
N THR A 26 -3.05 1.61 -6.27
CA THR A 26 -2.11 2.68 -5.91
C THR A 26 -1.13 2.20 -4.83
N THR A 27 -1.63 1.51 -3.80
CA THR A 27 -0.79 0.87 -2.76
C THR A 27 0.22 -0.10 -3.38
N GLU A 28 -0.23 -1.01 -4.25
CA GLU A 28 0.63 -1.98 -4.92
C GLU A 28 1.70 -1.30 -5.80
N ARG A 29 1.35 -0.23 -6.51
CA ARG A 29 2.32 0.55 -7.30
C ARG A 29 3.36 1.24 -6.43
N ILE A 30 3.00 1.77 -5.27
CA ILE A 30 3.96 2.35 -4.33
C ILE A 30 4.95 1.28 -3.85
N LEU A 31 4.46 0.09 -3.52
CA LEU A 31 5.30 -1.03 -3.08
C LEU A 31 6.21 -1.56 -4.19
N PHE A 32 5.74 -1.55 -5.43
CA PHE A 32 6.57 -1.87 -6.59
C PHE A 32 7.69 -0.84 -6.80
N TYR A 33 7.36 0.45 -6.81
CA TYR A 33 8.37 1.49 -7.03
C TYR A 33 9.40 1.56 -5.92
N THR A 34 9.01 1.30 -4.67
CA THR A 34 9.92 1.24 -3.52
C THR A 34 10.75 -0.05 -3.48
N GLY A 35 10.48 -1.01 -4.36
CA GLY A 35 11.20 -2.29 -4.45
C GLY A 35 10.87 -3.26 -3.32
N VAL A 36 9.77 -3.04 -2.58
CA VAL A 36 9.29 -3.97 -1.55
C VAL A 36 8.62 -5.20 -2.20
N ASN A 37 7.89 -4.98 -3.31
CA ASN A 37 7.33 -6.05 -4.13
C ASN A 37 7.96 -6.05 -5.53
N HIS A 38 8.34 -7.23 -6.02
CA HIS A 38 8.96 -7.43 -7.32
C HIS A 38 7.98 -7.87 -8.42
N THR A 39 6.70 -8.08 -8.07
CA THR A 39 5.64 -8.50 -8.98
C THR A 39 4.56 -7.43 -9.01
N ILE A 40 4.23 -6.92 -10.21
CA ILE A 40 3.06 -6.06 -10.41
C ILE A 40 1.87 -7.00 -10.64
N GLY A 41 1.10 -7.30 -9.59
CA GLY A 41 -0.23 -7.86 -9.76
C GLY A 41 -1.14 -6.81 -10.39
N GLN A 42 -1.89 -7.16 -11.43
CA GLN A 42 -3.06 -6.40 -11.85
C GLN A 42 -4.25 -6.99 -11.09
N VAL A 43 -4.99 -6.13 -10.39
CA VAL A 43 -6.19 -6.52 -9.63
C VAL A 43 -7.23 -7.21 -10.54
N ASP A 44 -7.24 -6.87 -11.82
CA ASP A 44 -8.10 -7.47 -12.86
C ASP A 44 -7.83 -8.96 -13.16
N ALA A 45 -6.76 -9.56 -12.62
CA ALA A 45 -6.36 -10.94 -12.90
C ALA A 45 -6.39 -11.89 -11.68
N CYS A 46 -7.05 -11.52 -10.57
CA CYS A 46 -7.06 -12.30 -9.32
C CYS A 46 -5.64 -12.63 -8.78
N ALA A 47 -4.66 -11.75 -9.01
CA ALA A 47 -3.26 -11.96 -8.59
C ALA A 47 -2.74 -10.84 -7.68
N ALA A 48 -3.63 -10.06 -7.07
CA ALA A 48 -3.27 -9.04 -6.09
C ALA A 48 -2.66 -9.72 -4.86
N THR A 49 -1.41 -9.37 -4.54
CA THR A 49 -0.65 -10.04 -3.47
C THR A 49 -1.07 -9.55 -2.07
N MET A 50 -1.88 -8.47 -2.03
CA MET A 50 -2.38 -7.83 -0.81
C MET A 50 -3.74 -8.39 -0.35
N ASP A 51 -4.56 -8.88 -1.29
CA ASP A 51 -5.88 -9.47 -1.01
C ASP A 51 -5.69 -10.96 -0.69
N TRP A 52 -5.32 -11.27 0.55
CA TRP A 52 -5.04 -12.64 1.00
C TRP A 52 -6.31 -13.41 1.39
N MET A 53 -7.44 -12.71 1.54
CA MET A 53 -8.74 -13.32 1.79
C MET A 53 -9.42 -13.71 0.46
N GLU A 54 -9.85 -14.97 0.33
CA GLU A 54 -10.62 -15.44 -0.83
C GLU A 54 -11.86 -14.57 -1.13
N GLN A 55 -12.47 -13.96 -0.09
CA GLN A 55 -13.59 -13.04 -0.25
C GLN A 55 -13.20 -11.67 -0.83
N GLU A 56 -11.99 -11.18 -0.56
CA GLU A 56 -11.46 -9.96 -1.16
C GLU A 56 -11.18 -10.22 -2.64
N GLN A 57 -10.53 -11.34 -2.97
CA GLN A 57 -10.25 -11.76 -4.35
C GLN A 57 -11.53 -12.04 -5.16
N ALA A 58 -12.53 -12.71 -4.58
CA ALA A 58 -13.76 -13.04 -5.27
C ALA A 58 -14.65 -11.83 -5.56
N ARG A 59 -14.47 -10.72 -4.82
CA ARG A 59 -15.31 -9.52 -4.92
C ARG A 59 -14.56 -8.30 -5.46
N GLY A 60 -13.25 -8.36 -5.59
CA GLY A 60 -12.42 -7.22 -6.02
C GLY A 60 -12.47 -6.03 -5.05
N ILE A 61 -12.76 -6.28 -3.76
CA ILE A 61 -12.84 -5.23 -2.73
C ILE A 61 -11.83 -5.50 -1.63
N THR A 62 -11.17 -4.44 -1.15
CA THR A 62 -10.36 -4.48 0.06
C THR A 62 -11.29 -4.40 1.27
N ILE A 63 -11.31 -5.45 2.09
CA ILE A 63 -12.18 -5.61 3.27
C ILE A 63 -11.38 -5.32 4.55
N THR A 64 -10.09 -5.69 4.58
CA THR A 64 -9.21 -5.50 5.73
C THR A 64 -8.13 -4.46 5.49
N SER A 65 -7.84 -3.65 6.50
CA SER A 65 -6.76 -2.67 6.39
C SER A 65 -5.39 -3.35 6.36
N ALA A 66 -4.67 -3.17 5.27
CA ALA A 66 -3.31 -3.66 5.12
C ALA A 66 -2.31 -2.57 5.55
N ALA A 67 -1.47 -2.88 6.53
CA ALA A 67 -0.38 -1.99 6.96
C ALA A 67 0.96 -2.48 6.39
N THR A 68 1.58 -1.68 5.54
CA THR A 68 2.88 -2.00 4.92
C THR A 68 3.90 -0.91 5.20
N THR A 69 5.18 -1.30 5.27
CA THR A 69 6.29 -0.35 5.45
C THR A 69 7.22 -0.45 4.25
N ALA A 70 7.55 0.70 3.67
CA ALA A 70 8.49 0.83 2.57
C ALA A 70 9.55 1.90 2.89
N PHE A 71 10.69 1.81 2.19
CA PHE A 71 11.72 2.84 2.23
C PHE A 71 11.79 3.55 0.89
N TRP A 72 11.78 4.87 0.92
CA TRP A 72 11.74 5.69 -0.30
C TRP A 72 12.77 6.81 -0.26
N SER A 73 13.55 6.91 -1.35
CA SER A 73 14.58 7.94 -1.54
C SER A 73 14.22 8.93 -2.66
N GLY A 74 12.99 8.88 -3.18
CA GLY A 74 12.58 9.60 -4.38
C GLY A 74 12.90 8.84 -5.67
N MET A 75 12.18 9.16 -6.76
CA MET A 75 12.33 8.44 -8.04
C MET A 75 13.72 8.60 -8.66
N ALA A 76 14.32 9.77 -8.55
CA ALA A 76 15.70 10.02 -8.98
C ALA A 76 16.72 9.80 -7.85
N LYS A 77 16.30 9.16 -6.74
CA LYS A 77 17.10 8.98 -5.52
C LYS A 77 17.61 10.30 -4.94
N GLN A 78 16.87 11.39 -5.14
CA GLN A 78 17.29 12.74 -4.79
C GLN A 78 17.14 13.07 -3.30
N TYR A 79 16.45 12.22 -2.52
CA TYR A 79 16.25 12.40 -1.10
C TYR A 79 16.98 11.33 -0.30
N GLU A 80 17.27 11.64 0.97
CA GLU A 80 17.66 10.61 1.93
C GLU A 80 16.54 9.58 2.10
N SER A 81 16.88 8.37 2.58
CA SER A 81 15.88 7.32 2.77
C SER A 81 14.85 7.71 3.83
N HIS A 82 13.58 7.75 3.42
CA HIS A 82 12.42 7.97 4.27
C HIS A 82 11.71 6.65 4.53
N ARG A 83 11.22 6.48 5.76
CA ARG A 83 10.36 5.35 6.11
C ARG A 83 8.91 5.74 5.89
N VAL A 84 8.24 5.05 4.97
CA VAL A 84 6.85 5.26 4.63
C VAL A 84 6.04 4.08 5.19
N ASN A 85 5.15 4.36 6.13
CA ASN A 85 4.18 3.40 6.63
C ASN A 85 2.85 3.72 5.94
N ILE A 86 2.35 2.76 5.16
CA ILE A 86 1.15 2.87 4.33
C ILE A 86 0.06 2.05 4.99
N ILE A 87 -1.10 2.67 5.17
CA ILE A 87 -2.33 2.02 5.63
C ILE A 87 -3.31 2.07 4.47
N ASP A 88 -3.58 0.92 3.86
CA ASP A 88 -4.66 0.79 2.89
C ASP A 88 -5.98 0.60 3.65
N THR A 89 -7.01 1.34 3.27
CA THR A 89 -8.30 1.35 4.00
C THR A 89 -9.42 0.83 3.12
N PRO A 90 -10.40 0.10 3.70
CA PRO A 90 -11.58 -0.30 2.95
C PRO A 90 -12.32 0.94 2.45
N GLY A 91 -12.79 0.90 1.22
CA GLY A 91 -13.56 2.01 0.61
C GLY A 91 -15.01 1.67 0.33
N HIS A 92 -15.48 0.50 0.74
CA HIS A 92 -16.89 0.14 0.62
C HIS A 92 -17.66 0.71 1.82
N VAL A 93 -18.82 1.32 1.56
CA VAL A 93 -19.68 1.99 2.55
C VAL A 93 -20.09 1.09 3.72
N ASP A 94 -20.09 -0.23 3.51
CA ASP A 94 -20.43 -1.22 4.53
C ASP A 94 -19.33 -1.42 5.59
N PHE A 95 -18.16 -0.78 5.44
CA PHE A 95 -17.00 -0.95 6.34
C PHE A 95 -16.43 0.38 6.88
N THR A 96 -17.27 1.41 7.01
CA THR A 96 -16.91 2.72 7.62
C THR A 96 -16.90 2.71 9.15
#